data_AF-A0A838UAW9-F1
#
_entry.id   AF-A0A838UAW9-F1
#
_cell.length_a   1.000
_cell.length_b   1.000
_cell.length_c   1.000
_cell.angle_alpha   90.00
_cell.angle_beta   90.00
_cell.angle_gamma   90.00
#
_symmetry.space_group_name_H-M   'P 1'
#
loop_
_entity.id
_entity.type
_entity.pdbx_description
1 polymer ?
#
loop_
_entity_poly.entity_id
_entity_poly.type
_entity_poly.pdbx_seq_one_letter_code
_entity_poly.pdbx_strand_id
1 'polypeptide(L)'
;ISNSLVSNREFLNFINDGAYSDHRLWHSEGWDWVNDNKIESPQYWHEHEEGWAQFTLGGLRSLDLDAPVCHVSFYEAAAFAEWAGRRLPTEFEWEAANAQFNWGKRWEWTHSAYLPYPRYSKAPGAIGEYNGKFMINQMVLRGASAVTSQGHSRPTYRNFFHPHLRWQFTGIRLAQ
;
A
#
# COMPACT_ATOMS: atom_id res chain seq x y z
N ILE A 1 -0.16 -2.24 16.04
CA ILE A 1 -0.69 -2.44 14.67
C ILE A 1 -2.21 -2.49 14.75
N SER A 2 -2.92 -1.83 13.83
CA SER A 2 -4.39 -1.84 13.77
C SER A 2 -4.92 -3.22 13.38
N ASN A 3 -6.06 -3.61 13.95
CA ASN A 3 -6.74 -4.86 13.59
C ASN A 3 -7.52 -4.76 12.26
N SER A 4 -7.78 -3.55 11.76
CA SER A 4 -8.45 -3.29 10.48
C SER A 4 -7.53 -2.59 9.47
N LEU A 5 -7.90 -2.71 8.19
CA LEU A 5 -7.36 -1.90 7.11
C LEU A 5 -8.06 -0.53 7.09
N VAL A 6 -7.36 0.48 6.58
CA VAL A 6 -7.95 1.79 6.27
C VAL A 6 -9.04 1.61 5.21
N SER A 7 -10.21 2.17 5.49
CA SER A 7 -11.38 2.16 4.62
C SER A 7 -11.35 3.27 3.57
N ASN A 8 -12.15 3.11 2.52
CA ASN A 8 -12.42 4.17 1.54
C ASN A 8 -12.97 5.44 2.22
N ARG A 9 -13.80 5.30 3.26
CA ARG A 9 -14.33 6.43 4.06
C ARG A 9 -13.23 7.23 4.73
N GLU A 10 -12.32 6.55 5.42
CA GLU A 10 -11.19 7.20 6.09
C GLU A 10 -10.28 7.89 5.08
N PHE A 11 -10.01 7.25 3.94
CA PHE A 11 -9.20 7.83 2.87
C PHE A 11 -9.89 9.03 2.19
N LEU A 12 -11.23 9.00 2.06
CA LEU A 12 -11.99 10.13 1.55
C LEU A 12 -11.92 11.33 2.51
N ASN A 13 -11.91 11.11 3.83
CA ASN A 13 -11.70 12.20 4.80
C ASN A 13 -10.31 12.83 4.63
N PHE A 14 -9.27 12.02 4.41
CA PHE A 14 -7.93 12.49 4.08
C PHE A 14 -7.91 13.37 2.82
N ILE A 15 -8.62 12.98 1.76
CA ILE A 15 -8.79 13.81 0.56
C ILE A 15 -9.51 15.12 0.88
N ASN A 16 -10.65 15.04 1.57
CA ASN A 16 -11.50 16.19 1.88
C ASN A 16 -10.82 17.22 2.80
N ASP A 17 -9.89 16.78 3.64
CA ASP A 17 -9.05 17.65 4.47
C ASP A 17 -7.94 18.35 3.66
N GLY A 18 -7.90 18.17 2.34
CA GLY A 18 -6.96 18.84 1.44
C GLY A 18 -5.57 18.20 1.40
N ALA A 19 -5.44 16.93 1.79
CA ALA A 19 -4.12 16.33 1.96
C ALA A 19 -3.27 16.25 0.68
N TYR A 20 -3.89 16.08 -0.49
CA TYR A 20 -3.19 16.13 -1.79
C TYR A 20 -2.70 17.54 -2.16
N SER A 21 -3.01 18.56 -1.36
CA SER A 21 -2.48 19.92 -1.48
C SER A 21 -1.56 20.34 -0.31
N ASP A 22 -1.38 19.49 0.70
CA ASP A 22 -0.56 19.78 1.88
C ASP A 22 0.78 19.05 1.85
N HIS A 23 1.80 19.70 1.29
CA HIS A 23 3.18 19.18 1.18
C HIS A 23 3.79 18.66 2.49
N ARG A 24 3.31 19.12 3.66
CA ARG A 24 3.85 18.73 4.97
C ARG A 24 3.58 17.26 5.30
N LEU A 25 2.55 16.67 4.69
CA LEU A 25 2.17 15.28 4.90
C LEU A 25 3.03 14.29 4.09
N TRP A 26 3.77 14.77 3.10
CA TRP A 26 4.41 13.92 2.10
C TRP A 26 5.92 13.86 2.29
N HIS A 27 6.51 12.70 2.01
CA HIS A 27 7.93 12.63 1.71
C HIS A 27 8.24 13.48 0.47
N SER A 28 9.43 14.09 0.40
CA SER A 28 9.81 14.98 -0.72
C SER A 28 9.56 14.34 -2.10
N GLU A 29 10.05 13.12 -2.32
CA GLU A 29 9.84 12.41 -3.59
C GLU A 29 8.36 12.09 -3.85
N GLY A 30 7.59 11.83 -2.78
CA GLY A 30 6.15 11.64 -2.87
C GLY A 30 5.41 12.91 -3.27
N TRP A 31 5.83 14.06 -2.74
CA TRP A 31 5.27 15.36 -3.09
C TRP A 31 5.57 15.72 -4.56
N ASP A 32 6.81 15.53 -5.00
CA ASP A 32 7.19 15.71 -6.40
C ASP A 32 6.34 14.83 -7.32
N TRP A 33 6.18 13.55 -6.96
CA TRP A 33 5.34 12.61 -7.71
C TRP A 33 3.87 13.03 -7.77
N VAL A 34 3.28 13.51 -6.65
CA VAL A 34 1.90 14.03 -6.63
C VAL A 34 1.75 15.19 -7.61
N ASN A 35 2.67 16.16 -7.59
CA ASN A 35 2.61 17.34 -8.45
C ASN A 35 2.83 17.00 -9.93
N ASP A 36 3.88 16.23 -10.24
CA ASP A 36 4.26 15.89 -11.61
C ASP A 36 3.18 15.07 -12.32
N ASN A 37 2.50 14.19 -11.57
CA ASN A 37 1.48 13.30 -12.12
C ASN A 37 0.05 13.78 -11.88
N LYS A 38 -0.12 14.93 -11.18
CA LYS A 38 -1.42 15.52 -10.81
C LYS A 38 -2.31 14.52 -10.09
N ILE A 39 -1.79 13.94 -9.01
CA ILE A 39 -2.51 12.94 -8.24
C ILE A 39 -3.46 13.62 -7.25
N GLU A 40 -4.73 13.23 -7.29
CA GLU A 40 -5.76 13.81 -6.42
C GLU A 40 -6.55 12.74 -5.63
N SER A 41 -6.39 11.47 -6.01
CA SER A 41 -7.12 10.34 -5.40
C SER A 41 -6.40 9.01 -5.66
N PRO A 42 -6.81 7.93 -4.97
CA PRO A 42 -6.40 6.57 -5.33
C PRO A 42 -6.67 6.25 -6.80
N GLN A 43 -5.87 5.35 -7.37
CA GLN A 43 -6.03 5.00 -8.77
C GLN A 43 -7.42 4.38 -9.00
N TYR A 44 -8.05 4.77 -10.11
CA TYR A 44 -9.40 4.37 -10.55
C TYR A 44 -10.58 5.02 -9.83
N TRP A 45 -10.35 5.94 -8.89
CA TRP A 45 -11.41 6.77 -8.34
C TRP A 45 -11.77 7.89 -9.32
N HIS A 46 -13.05 8.24 -9.38
CA HIS A 46 -13.59 9.30 -10.20
C HIS A 46 -14.65 10.08 -9.42
N GLU A 47 -14.52 11.39 -9.41
CA GLU A 47 -15.52 12.29 -8.86
C GLU A 47 -16.56 12.65 -9.92
N HIS A 48 -17.84 12.58 -9.55
CA HIS A 48 -18.99 12.97 -10.37
C HIS A 48 -19.98 13.78 -9.51
N GLU A 49 -20.99 14.41 -10.14
CA GLU A 49 -21.96 15.26 -9.44
C GLU A 49 -22.69 14.56 -8.29
N GLU A 50 -22.89 13.24 -8.38
CA GLU A 50 -23.56 12.42 -7.38
C GLU A 50 -22.62 11.81 -6.31
N GLY A 51 -21.31 12.09 -6.40
CA GLY A 51 -20.26 11.63 -5.49
C GLY A 51 -19.16 10.81 -6.16
N TRP A 52 -18.42 10.05 -5.35
CA TRP A 52 -17.28 9.26 -5.80
C TRP A 52 -17.69 7.89 -6.36
N ALA A 53 -17.06 7.51 -7.47
CA ALA A 53 -17.14 6.19 -8.09
C ALA A 53 -15.74 5.58 -8.24
N GLN A 54 -15.67 4.26 -8.43
CA GLN A 54 -14.42 3.57 -8.76
C GLN A 54 -14.59 2.56 -9.90
N PHE A 55 -13.60 2.44 -10.79
CA PHE A 55 -13.54 1.31 -11.71
C PHE A 55 -13.04 0.05 -11.00
N THR A 56 -13.84 -1.00 -11.08
CA THR A 56 -13.50 -2.35 -10.60
C THR A 56 -13.28 -3.29 -11.78
N LEU A 57 -12.82 -4.52 -11.52
CA LEU A 57 -12.80 -5.58 -12.52
C LEU A 57 -14.19 -5.86 -13.13
N GLY A 58 -15.27 -5.48 -12.43
CA GLY A 58 -16.65 -5.59 -12.91
C GLY A 58 -17.24 -4.28 -13.43
N GLY A 59 -16.43 -3.30 -13.81
CA GLY A 59 -16.85 -1.99 -14.33
C GLY A 59 -16.95 -0.89 -13.27
N LEU A 60 -17.47 0.27 -13.68
CA LEU A 60 -17.67 1.45 -12.83
C LEU A 60 -18.77 1.18 -11.79
N ARG A 61 -18.49 1.49 -10.53
CA ARG A 61 -19.43 1.36 -9.41
C ARG A 61 -19.29 2.54 -8.46
N SER A 62 -20.35 2.87 -7.73
CA SER A 62 -20.25 3.80 -6.60
C SER A 62 -19.20 3.34 -5.59
N LEU A 63 -18.49 4.28 -4.99
CA LEU A 63 -17.45 3.98 -4.01
C LEU A 63 -18.06 3.35 -2.75
N ASP A 64 -17.72 2.09 -2.47
CA ASP A 64 -18.09 1.43 -1.22
C ASP A 64 -17.23 1.98 -0.08
N LEU A 65 -17.81 2.84 0.73
CA LEU A 65 -17.10 3.56 1.78
C LEU A 65 -16.55 2.65 2.90
N ASP A 66 -17.14 1.47 3.11
CA ASP A 66 -16.73 0.56 4.19
C ASP A 66 -15.72 -0.49 3.72
N ALA A 67 -15.46 -0.57 2.40
CA ALA A 67 -14.43 -1.41 1.84
C ALA A 67 -13.01 -0.87 2.16
N PRO A 68 -12.00 -1.74 2.30
CA PRO A 68 -10.60 -1.31 2.40
C PRO A 68 -10.14 -0.56 1.15
N VAL A 69 -9.45 0.56 1.36
CA VAL A 69 -8.83 1.34 0.28
C VAL A 69 -7.93 0.45 -0.57
N CYS A 70 -7.94 0.71 -1.87
CA CYS A 70 -7.22 -0.06 -2.86
C CYS A 70 -6.48 0.85 -3.84
N HIS A 71 -5.44 0.33 -4.47
CA HIS A 71 -4.70 0.99 -5.54
C HIS A 71 -4.03 2.31 -5.11
N VAL A 72 -3.43 2.28 -3.92
CA VAL A 72 -2.65 3.38 -3.33
C VAL A 72 -1.16 3.09 -3.38
N SER A 73 -0.37 4.11 -3.63
CA SER A 73 1.09 4.08 -3.63
C SER A 73 1.61 3.97 -2.19
N PHE A 74 2.90 3.66 -2.05
CA PHE A 74 3.57 3.81 -0.75
C PHE A 74 3.56 5.28 -0.29
N TYR A 75 3.69 6.24 -1.21
CA TYR A 75 3.67 7.67 -0.90
C TYR A 75 2.33 8.08 -0.28
N GLU A 76 1.22 7.69 -0.90
CA GLU A 76 -0.13 7.91 -0.36
C GLU A 76 -0.33 7.20 0.98
N ALA A 77 0.18 5.97 1.12
CA ALA A 77 0.09 5.21 2.37
C ALA A 77 0.84 5.88 3.53
N ALA A 78 2.04 6.41 3.26
CA ALA A 78 2.85 7.13 4.24
C ALA A 78 2.21 8.47 4.61
N ALA A 79 1.76 9.25 3.63
CA ALA A 79 1.10 10.53 3.86
C ALA A 79 -0.23 10.39 4.63
N PHE A 80 -1.02 9.36 4.31
CA PHE A 80 -2.22 9.02 5.07
C PHE A 80 -1.88 8.70 6.54
N ALA A 81 -0.83 7.90 6.77
CA ALA A 81 -0.42 7.55 8.13
C ALA A 81 0.03 8.80 8.92
N GLU A 82 0.79 9.70 8.30
CA GLU A 82 1.20 10.98 8.90
C GLU A 82 -0.03 11.85 9.26
N TRP A 83 -0.96 12.05 8.33
CA TRP A 83 -2.21 12.78 8.58
C TRP A 83 -3.02 12.19 9.73
N ALA A 84 -3.07 10.86 9.84
CA ALA A 84 -3.76 10.17 10.93
C ALA A 84 -3.00 10.23 12.29
N GLY A 85 -1.84 10.89 12.36
CA GLY A 85 -0.97 10.91 13.54
C GLY A 85 -0.46 9.51 13.91
N ARG A 86 -0.18 8.69 12.89
CA ARG A 86 0.23 7.29 12.98
C ARG A 86 1.42 7.04 12.05
N ARG A 87 1.80 5.77 11.89
CA ARG A 87 2.85 5.34 10.95
C ARG A 87 2.45 4.05 10.25
N LEU A 88 3.18 3.69 9.20
CA LEU A 88 3.14 2.34 8.64
C LEU A 88 3.94 1.38 9.55
N PRO A 89 3.52 0.10 9.70
CA PRO A 89 4.32 -0.92 10.38
C PRO A 89 5.59 -1.23 9.60
N THR A 90 6.65 -1.64 10.28
CA THR A 90 7.76 -2.36 9.62
C THR A 90 7.29 -3.75 9.19
N GLU A 91 7.98 -4.37 8.23
CA GLU A 91 7.67 -5.74 7.82
C GLU A 91 7.83 -6.76 8.96
N PHE A 92 8.71 -6.47 9.92
CA PHE A 92 8.95 -7.30 11.09
C PHE A 92 7.82 -7.20 12.12
N GLU A 93 7.32 -6.00 12.39
CA GLU A 93 6.16 -5.82 13.26
C GLU A 93 4.92 -6.48 12.65
N TRP A 94 4.72 -6.33 11.34
CA TRP A 94 3.63 -6.99 10.62
C TRP A 94 3.73 -8.51 10.75
N GLU A 95 4.91 -9.08 10.50
CA GLU A 95 5.15 -10.52 10.61
C GLU A 95 4.94 -11.03 12.03
N ALA A 96 5.38 -10.31 13.06
CA ALA A 96 5.18 -10.70 14.45
C ALA A 96 3.70 -10.66 14.88
N ALA A 97 2.93 -9.72 14.34
CA ALA A 97 1.54 -9.49 14.74
C ALA A 97 0.50 -10.21 13.86
N ASN A 98 0.90 -10.85 12.75
CA ASN A 98 -0.02 -11.36 11.73
C ASN A 98 -1.10 -12.34 12.24
N ALA A 99 -0.88 -13.02 13.37
CA ALA A 99 -1.85 -13.91 13.99
C ALA A 99 -2.97 -13.17 14.77
N GLN A 100 -2.83 -11.86 15.00
CA GLN A 100 -3.74 -11.06 15.82
C GLN A 100 -4.81 -10.32 14.99
N PHE A 101 -4.73 -10.38 13.66
CA PHE A 101 -5.65 -9.70 12.76
C PHE A 101 -5.88 -10.49 11.47
N ASN A 102 -6.98 -10.18 10.79
CA ASN A 102 -7.25 -10.73 9.47
C ASN A 102 -6.49 -9.93 8.40
N TRP A 103 -5.83 -10.65 7.50
CA TRP A 103 -5.13 -10.12 6.33
C TRP A 103 -5.55 -10.87 5.07
N GLY A 104 -5.11 -10.39 3.91
CA GLY A 104 -5.40 -11.05 2.61
C GLY A 104 -6.38 -10.31 1.71
N LYS A 105 -6.97 -9.21 2.17
CA LYS A 105 -7.83 -8.36 1.32
C LYS A 105 -7.01 -7.43 0.41
N ARG A 106 -5.85 -6.96 0.89
CA ARG A 106 -4.93 -6.05 0.20
C ARG A 106 -3.49 -6.41 0.55
N TRP A 107 -2.57 -6.21 -0.39
CA TRP A 107 -1.15 -6.13 -0.06
C TRP A 107 -0.93 -4.87 0.78
N GLU A 108 -0.39 -5.03 1.98
CA GLU A 108 -0.33 -3.95 2.96
C GLU A 108 1.07 -3.34 2.94
N TRP A 109 1.17 -2.05 2.62
CA TRP A 109 2.45 -1.34 2.61
C TRP A 109 3.09 -1.33 4.00
N THR A 110 4.41 -1.56 4.03
CA THR A 110 5.23 -1.48 5.25
C THR A 110 6.28 -0.40 5.11
N HIS A 111 6.72 0.17 6.23
CA HIS A 111 7.85 1.10 6.28
C HIS A 111 9.19 0.34 6.27
N SER A 112 9.36 -0.59 5.33
CA SER A 112 10.58 -1.40 5.19
C SER A 112 11.00 -1.47 3.73
N ALA A 113 12.24 -1.05 3.46
CA ALA A 113 12.85 -1.21 2.16
C ALA A 113 13.07 -2.70 1.85
N TYR A 114 12.90 -3.08 0.59
CA TYR A 114 13.14 -4.45 0.14
C TYR A 114 14.65 -4.72 0.04
N LEU A 115 15.27 -4.93 1.19
CA LEU A 115 16.69 -5.26 1.33
C LEU A 115 16.87 -6.76 1.60
N PRO A 116 18.06 -7.32 1.30
CA PRO A 116 18.40 -8.66 1.74
C PRO A 116 18.37 -8.75 3.27
N TYR A 117 17.77 -9.80 3.81
CA TYR A 117 17.96 -10.13 5.22
C TYR A 117 19.43 -10.47 5.50
N PRO A 118 19.92 -10.27 6.74
CA PRO A 118 21.27 -10.68 7.11
C PRO A 118 21.54 -12.14 6.74
N ARG A 119 22.69 -12.39 6.11
CA ARG A 119 23.10 -13.71 5.60
C ARG A 119 22.32 -14.24 4.38
N TYR A 120 21.53 -13.41 3.71
CA TYR A 120 21.00 -13.75 2.39
C TYR A 120 22.13 -14.05 1.40
N SER A 121 22.03 -15.18 0.71
CA SER A 121 22.93 -15.57 -0.38
C SER A 121 22.15 -15.98 -1.60
N LYS A 122 22.66 -15.65 -2.79
CA LYS A 122 22.07 -16.07 -4.07
C LYS A 122 22.43 -17.52 -4.37
N ALA A 123 21.47 -18.29 -4.88
CA ALA A 123 21.78 -19.57 -5.51
C ALA A 123 22.59 -19.35 -6.80
N PRO A 124 23.51 -20.25 -7.18
CA PRO A 124 24.19 -20.16 -8.47
C PRO A 124 23.20 -20.24 -9.66
N GLY A 125 23.55 -19.59 -10.78
CA GLY A 125 22.77 -19.63 -12.02
C GLY A 125 21.51 -18.76 -12.04
N ALA A 126 20.67 -18.95 -13.06
CA ALA A 126 19.51 -18.09 -13.34
C ALA A 126 18.49 -18.00 -12.19
N ILE A 127 18.40 -19.03 -11.34
CA ILE A 127 17.50 -19.05 -10.17
C ILE A 127 17.90 -17.96 -9.15
N GLY A 128 19.20 -17.65 -9.02
CA GLY A 128 19.70 -16.60 -8.12
C GLY A 128 19.30 -15.18 -8.52
N GLU A 129 18.86 -14.97 -9.76
CA GLU A 129 18.42 -13.66 -10.26
C GLU A 129 16.97 -13.33 -9.89
N TYR A 130 16.20 -14.31 -9.41
CA TYR A 130 14.76 -14.16 -9.23
C TYR A 130 14.39 -12.98 -8.32
N ASN A 131 15.16 -12.76 -7.26
CA ASN A 131 14.87 -11.76 -6.23
C ASN A 131 16.00 -10.74 -6.02
N GLY A 132 17.23 -11.22 -5.85
CA GLY A 132 18.30 -10.37 -5.31
C GLY A 132 18.76 -9.21 -6.19
N LYS A 133 18.43 -9.18 -7.49
CA LYS A 133 18.73 -8.04 -8.37
C LYS A 133 17.77 -6.86 -8.21
N PHE A 134 16.65 -7.10 -7.53
CA PHE A 134 15.58 -6.12 -7.33
C PHE A 134 15.58 -5.49 -5.94
N MET A 135 16.56 -5.83 -5.09
CA MET A 135 16.67 -5.36 -3.70
C MET A 135 17.24 -3.93 -3.59
N ILE A 136 16.64 -3.00 -4.33
CA ILE A 136 16.97 -1.58 -4.36
C ILE A 136 15.73 -0.78 -4.82
N ASN A 137 15.52 0.41 -4.26
CA ASN A 137 14.46 1.37 -4.64
C ASN A 137 13.02 0.84 -4.58
N GLN A 138 12.76 -0.18 -3.76
CA GLN A 138 11.45 -0.80 -3.60
C GLN A 138 11.09 -0.96 -2.13
N MET A 139 9.78 -0.90 -1.84
CA MET A 139 9.22 -1.05 -0.50
C MET A 139 8.49 -2.39 -0.38
N VAL A 140 8.53 -2.97 0.81
CA VAL A 140 7.92 -4.26 1.09
C VAL A 140 6.42 -4.11 1.36
N LEU A 141 5.63 -5.04 0.83
CA LEU A 141 4.25 -5.28 1.20
C LEU A 141 4.06 -6.68 1.77
N ARG A 142 3.13 -6.82 2.72
CA ARG A 142 2.87 -8.09 3.41
C ARG A 142 1.40 -8.52 3.27
N GLY A 143 1.13 -9.75 3.71
CA GLY A 143 -0.17 -10.39 3.61
C GLY A 143 -0.41 -11.04 2.25
N ALA A 144 -1.52 -10.63 1.62
CA ALA A 144 -1.99 -11.07 0.32
C ALA A 144 -3.10 -10.12 -0.14
N SER A 145 -3.55 -10.22 -1.39
CA SER A 145 -4.70 -9.47 -1.88
C SER A 145 -5.85 -10.37 -2.29
N ALA A 146 -7.02 -9.76 -2.56
CA ALA A 146 -8.19 -10.43 -3.11
C ALA A 146 -7.94 -11.20 -4.44
N VAL A 147 -6.83 -10.91 -5.13
CA VAL A 147 -6.42 -11.57 -6.38
C VAL A 147 -5.21 -12.49 -6.20
N THR A 148 -4.77 -12.73 -4.96
CA THR A 148 -3.71 -13.69 -4.65
C THR A 148 -4.31 -15.08 -4.50
N SER A 149 -3.81 -16.05 -5.26
CA SER A 149 -4.31 -17.44 -5.22
C SER A 149 -4.21 -18.06 -3.82
N GLN A 150 -5.22 -18.84 -3.46
CA GLN A 150 -5.22 -19.59 -2.20
C GLN A 150 -3.98 -20.50 -2.11
N GLY A 151 -3.31 -20.51 -0.96
CA GLY A 151 -2.10 -21.30 -0.72
C GLY A 151 -0.78 -20.68 -1.21
N HIS A 152 -0.82 -19.56 -1.95
CA HIS A 152 0.40 -18.85 -2.39
C HIS A 152 1.04 -18.03 -1.26
N SER A 153 0.21 -17.44 -0.41
CA SER A 153 0.64 -16.54 0.66
C SER A 153 1.20 -17.27 1.87
N ARG A 154 2.13 -16.63 2.56
CA ARG A 154 2.72 -17.10 3.82
C ARG A 154 2.89 -15.91 4.74
N PRO A 155 2.86 -16.10 6.07
CA PRO A 155 3.20 -15.04 7.00
C PRO A 155 4.53 -14.38 6.69
N THR A 156 5.52 -15.09 6.14
CA THR A 156 6.87 -14.60 5.77
C THR A 156 6.99 -14.07 4.32
N TYR A 157 5.90 -14.06 3.53
CA TYR A 157 5.95 -13.66 2.12
C TYR A 157 6.19 -12.15 1.95
N ARG A 158 7.27 -11.77 1.29
CA ARG A 158 7.63 -10.37 1.01
C ARG A 158 7.29 -10.03 -0.44
N ASN A 159 6.19 -9.31 -0.66
CA ASN A 159 5.95 -8.68 -1.95
C ASN A 159 6.71 -7.34 -1.99
N PHE A 160 7.06 -6.85 -3.17
CA PHE A 160 7.85 -5.62 -3.29
C PHE A 160 7.52 -4.87 -4.58
N PHE A 161 7.40 -3.55 -4.47
CA PHE A 161 7.15 -2.67 -5.61
C PHE A 161 7.84 -1.32 -5.39
N HIS A 162 8.09 -0.60 -6.49
CA HIS A 162 8.51 0.80 -6.42
C HIS A 162 7.44 1.65 -5.71
N PRO A 163 7.85 2.66 -4.91
CA PRO A 163 6.93 3.41 -4.06
C PRO A 163 5.73 4.05 -4.77
N HIS A 164 5.93 4.55 -6.00
CA HIS A 164 4.91 5.27 -6.77
C HIS A 164 3.88 4.37 -7.48
N LEU A 165 4.08 3.04 -7.49
CA LEU A 165 3.21 2.13 -8.22
C LEU A 165 1.88 1.91 -7.48
N ARG A 166 0.78 1.99 -8.22
CA ARG A 166 -0.59 1.96 -7.69
C ARG A 166 -1.50 0.89 -8.28
N TRP A 167 -1.15 0.32 -9.42
CA TRP A 167 -2.03 -0.61 -10.16
C TRP A 167 -2.28 -1.94 -9.42
N GLN A 168 -1.41 -2.28 -8.46
CA GLN A 168 -1.56 -3.44 -7.60
C GLN A 168 -2.72 -3.30 -6.62
N PHE A 169 -3.21 -4.41 -6.08
CA PHE A 169 -4.24 -4.40 -5.02
C PHE A 169 -3.62 -4.08 -3.65
N THR A 170 -3.09 -2.87 -3.52
CA THR A 170 -2.39 -2.35 -2.34
C THR A 170 -3.34 -1.59 -1.41
N GLY A 171 -3.07 -1.64 -0.12
CA GLY A 171 -3.85 -0.94 0.90
C GLY A 171 -2.99 -0.59 2.12
N ILE A 172 -3.64 -0.08 3.17
CA ILE A 172 -2.96 0.54 4.32
C ILE A 172 -3.42 -0.13 5.60
N ARG A 173 -2.45 -0.52 6.44
CA ARG A 173 -2.68 -0.86 7.84
C ARG A 173 -1.81 0.05 8.70
N LEU A 174 -2.41 0.71 9.67
CA LEU A 174 -1.70 1.64 10.55
C LEU A 174 -0.99 0.92 11.71
N ALA A 175 0.06 1.55 12.20
CA ALA A 175 0.78 1.22 13.43
C ALA A 175 1.00 2.49 14.27
N GLN A 176 1.38 2.27 15.52
CA GLN A 176 1.74 3.28 16.51
C GLN A 176 3.06 2.83 17.13
#